data_AF-A0A7C2YD43-F1
#
_entry.id   AF-A0A7C2YD43-F1
#
_cell.length_a   1.000
_cell.length_b   1.000
_cell.length_c   1.000
_cell.angle_alpha   90.00
_cell.angle_beta   90.00
_cell.angle_gamma   90.00
#
_symmetry.space_group_name_H-M   'P 1'
#
loop_
_entity.id
_entity.type
_entity.pdbx_description
1 polymer ?
#
loop_
_entity_poly.entity_id
_entity_poly.type
_entity_poly.pdbx_seq_one_letter_code
_entity_poly.pdbx_strand_id
1 'polypeptide(L)'
;MDAKSFLRIFLSWILLAVAAAPAWSQARQDSTRTVTAGNYAAGGLHRFFFGAHYRDLWTTPIKVEVLDLASFAGGLTPLKRGGGFQTKSLRFEGKDGRQYAFRSIDKDPSKILPPELRDTLAKDILQDQISLAH
;
A
#
# COMPACT_ATOMS: atom_id res chain seq x y z
N MET A 1 -59.39 37.35 -9.37
CA MET A 1 -58.13 36.79 -8.84
C MET A 1 -57.67 35.74 -9.83
N ASP A 2 -56.66 36.04 -10.63
CA ASP A 2 -56.33 35.28 -11.83
C ASP A 2 -55.24 34.23 -11.61
N ALA A 3 -55.42 33.09 -12.28
CA ALA A 3 -54.53 31.92 -12.29
C ALA A 3 -53.06 32.25 -12.66
N LYS A 4 -52.80 33.41 -13.28
CA LYS A 4 -51.46 33.90 -13.62
C LYS A 4 -50.65 34.36 -12.40
N SER A 5 -51.30 34.63 -11.25
CA SER A 5 -50.62 35.05 -10.03
C SER A 5 -50.06 33.87 -9.22
N PHE A 6 -50.63 32.67 -9.38
CA PHE A 6 -50.14 31.45 -8.70
C PHE A 6 -48.86 30.89 -9.35
N LEU A 7 -48.69 31.06 -10.66
CA LEU A 7 -47.52 30.54 -11.38
C LEU A 7 -46.24 31.37 -11.12
N ARG A 8 -46.37 32.62 -10.64
CA ARG A 8 -45.24 33.50 -10.34
C ARG A 8 -44.61 33.23 -8.97
N ILE A 9 -45.33 32.61 -8.04
CA ILE A 9 -44.82 32.30 -6.71
C ILE A 9 -44.08 30.94 -6.71
N PHE A 10 -44.42 30.04 -7.63
CA PHE A 10 -43.75 28.74 -7.77
C PHE A 10 -42.42 28.79 -8.53
N LEU A 11 -42.14 29.83 -9.32
CA LEU A 11 -40.86 29.98 -10.03
C LEU A 11 -39.77 30.73 -9.21
N SER A 12 -40.12 31.23 -8.02
CA SER A 12 -39.22 32.00 -7.14
C SER A 12 -38.49 31.13 -6.10
N TRP A 13 -38.71 29.82 -6.06
CA TRP A 13 -38.08 28.89 -5.10
C TRP A 13 -37.07 27.91 -5.73
N ILE A 14 -36.78 28.04 -7.03
CA ILE A 14 -35.79 27.20 -7.74
C ILE A 14 -34.44 27.95 -7.94
N LEU A 15 -34.20 29.01 -7.18
CA LEU A 15 -32.96 29.81 -7.26
C LEU A 15 -32.19 29.88 -5.93
N LEU A 16 -32.43 28.95 -5.02
CA LEU A 16 -31.65 28.81 -3.79
C LEU A 16 -31.41 27.34 -3.41
N ALA A 17 -30.79 26.61 -4.33
CA ALA A 17 -30.12 25.35 -4.00
C ALA A 17 -28.70 25.39 -4.56
N VAL A 18 -27.91 26.37 -4.09
CA VAL A 18 -26.46 26.16 -3.97
C VAL A 18 -26.29 25.11 -2.88
N ALA A 19 -26.53 23.85 -3.24
CA ALA A 19 -25.96 22.74 -2.49
C ALA A 19 -24.47 22.78 -2.81
N ALA A 20 -23.73 23.60 -2.06
CA ALA A 20 -22.36 23.27 -1.76
C ALA A 20 -22.42 21.90 -1.10
N ALA A 21 -22.32 20.85 -1.91
CA ALA A 21 -22.12 19.51 -1.42
C ALA A 21 -21.00 19.64 -0.39
N PRO A 22 -21.13 19.10 0.83
CA PRO A 22 -19.99 19.03 1.71
C PRO A 22 -18.92 18.32 0.91
N ALA A 23 -17.89 19.07 0.52
CA ALA A 23 -16.65 18.49 0.08
C ALA A 23 -16.21 17.71 1.31
N TRP A 24 -16.53 16.41 1.31
CA TRP A 24 -15.88 15.46 2.18
C TRP A 24 -14.42 15.46 1.75
N SER A 25 -13.69 16.51 2.13
CA SER A 25 -12.27 16.42 2.32
C SER A 25 -12.16 15.42 3.47
N GLN A 26 -12.05 14.14 3.12
CA GLN A 26 -11.51 13.19 4.08
C GLN A 26 -10.16 13.79 4.47
N ALA A 27 -10.09 14.25 5.72
CA ALA A 27 -8.88 14.79 6.30
C ALA A 27 -7.78 13.79 5.96
N ARG A 28 -6.77 14.28 5.24
CA ARG A 28 -5.63 13.53 4.77
C ARG A 28 -5.07 12.76 5.96
N GLN A 29 -5.30 11.44 6.01
CA GLN A 29 -4.62 10.60 6.98
C GLN A 29 -3.18 10.48 6.48
N ASP A 30 -2.37 11.51 6.72
CA ASP A 30 -0.92 11.46 6.65
C ASP A 30 -0.43 10.59 7.83
N SER A 31 -0.86 9.34 7.84
CA SER A 31 -0.46 8.38 8.85
C SER A 31 0.90 7.87 8.43
N THR A 32 1.94 8.42 9.05
CA THR A 32 3.24 7.76 9.00
C THR A 32 3.18 6.49 9.84
N ARG A 33 3.76 5.40 9.36
CA ARG A 33 3.86 4.13 10.07
C ARG A 33 5.31 3.74 10.28
N THR A 34 5.59 3.16 11.44
CA THR A 34 6.87 2.50 11.70
C THR A 34 6.76 1.06 11.24
N VAL A 35 7.64 0.64 10.33
CA VAL A 35 7.67 -0.70 9.75
C VAL A 35 9.10 -1.23 9.72
N THR A 36 9.26 -2.55 9.66
CA THR A 36 10.53 -3.21 9.35
C THR A 36 10.52 -3.74 7.92
N ALA A 37 11.69 -4.02 7.36
CA ALA A 37 11.81 -4.54 6.00
C ALA A 37 11.21 -5.96 5.84
N GLY A 38 11.21 -6.74 6.93
CA GLY A 38 10.55 -8.04 7.04
C GLY A 38 10.64 -8.54 8.48
N ASN A 39 10.34 -9.83 8.69
CA ASN A 39 10.48 -10.48 10.00
C ASN A 39 11.70 -11.41 10.03
N TYR A 40 12.84 -10.87 10.47
CA TYR A 40 14.11 -11.60 10.56
C TYR A 40 14.69 -11.60 11.97
N ALA A 41 13.89 -11.25 12.98
CA ALA A 41 14.34 -11.21 14.36
C ALA A 41 14.70 -12.62 14.84
N ALA A 42 15.89 -12.77 15.43
CA ALA A 42 16.37 -14.06 15.91
C ALA A 42 17.16 -13.92 17.22
N GLY A 43 16.84 -14.81 18.18
CA GLY A 43 17.53 -14.93 19.47
C GLY A 43 18.84 -15.70 19.39
N GLY A 44 19.60 -15.71 20.49
CA GLY A 44 20.99 -16.21 20.52
C GLY A 44 21.19 -17.64 19.99
N LEU A 45 20.30 -18.59 20.34
CA LEU A 45 20.41 -19.97 19.86
C LEU A 45 20.23 -20.08 18.34
N HIS A 46 19.28 -19.34 17.77
CA HIS A 46 19.09 -19.29 16.32
C HIS A 46 20.31 -18.65 15.64
N ARG A 47 20.84 -17.56 16.20
CA ARG A 47 22.06 -16.92 15.68
C ARG A 47 23.28 -17.83 15.77
N PHE A 48 23.35 -18.73 16.76
CA PHE A 48 24.43 -19.70 16.91
C PHE A 48 24.42 -20.74 15.80
N PHE A 49 23.25 -21.31 15.47
CA PHE A 49 23.14 -22.34 14.43
C PHE A 49 23.11 -21.79 13.01
N PHE A 50 22.40 -20.67 12.78
CA PHE A 50 22.20 -20.14 11.44
C PHE A 50 23.12 -18.96 11.13
N GLY A 51 23.80 -18.36 12.12
CA GLY A 51 24.71 -17.23 11.94
C GLY A 51 24.06 -15.89 12.29
N ALA A 52 24.85 -14.82 12.43
CA ALA A 52 24.38 -13.47 12.81
C ALA A 52 23.72 -12.68 11.66
N HIS A 53 24.29 -12.76 10.47
CA HIS A 53 23.82 -12.11 9.22
C HIS A 53 23.49 -10.61 9.37
N TYR A 54 22.76 -10.03 8.41
CA TYR A 54 22.33 -8.63 8.43
C TYR A 54 20.95 -8.44 9.06
N ARG A 55 20.49 -9.40 9.88
CA ARG A 55 19.12 -9.37 10.40
C ARG A 55 18.80 -8.13 11.22
N ASP A 56 19.79 -7.51 11.85
CA ASP A 56 19.63 -6.27 12.59
C ASP A 56 19.28 -5.11 11.63
N LEU A 57 19.85 -5.10 10.42
CA LEU A 57 19.46 -4.17 9.34
C LEU A 57 18.03 -4.45 8.87
N TRP A 58 17.69 -5.71 8.60
CA TRP A 58 16.35 -6.10 8.16
C TRP A 58 15.24 -5.84 9.19
N THR A 59 15.59 -5.81 10.47
CA THR A 59 14.67 -5.51 11.58
C THR A 59 14.78 -4.07 12.08
N THR A 60 15.59 -3.23 11.43
CA THR A 60 15.67 -1.80 11.76
C THR A 60 14.33 -1.13 11.46
N PRO A 61 13.66 -0.54 12.47
CA PRO A 61 12.40 0.15 12.25
C PRO A 61 12.63 1.45 11.48
N ILE A 62 11.87 1.65 10.41
CA ILE A 62 11.86 2.89 9.63
C ILE A 62 10.47 3.51 9.64
N LYS A 63 10.41 4.84 9.62
CA LYS A 63 9.18 5.61 9.58
C LYS A 63 8.88 5.99 8.12
N VAL A 64 7.75 5.52 7.60
CA VAL A 64 7.33 5.72 6.19
C VAL A 64 5.89 6.22 6.09
N GLU A 65 5.59 7.02 5.08
CA GLU A 65 4.23 7.49 4.82
C GLU A 65 3.37 6.38 4.21
N VAL A 66 2.11 6.32 4.62
CA VAL A 66 1.14 5.45 3.96
C VAL A 66 0.74 6.09 2.63
N LEU A 67 0.98 5.37 1.56
CA LEU A 67 0.56 5.77 0.22
C LEU A 67 -0.97 5.66 0.09
N ASP A 68 -1.64 6.81 -0.02
CA ASP A 68 -3.03 6.88 -0.45
C ASP A 68 -3.11 6.88 -1.99
N LEU A 69 -3.62 5.77 -2.54
CA LEU A 69 -3.76 5.58 -3.98
C LEU A 69 -4.76 6.56 -4.62
N ALA A 70 -5.74 7.09 -3.87
CA ALA A 70 -6.75 7.98 -4.44
C ALA A 70 -6.22 9.40 -4.68
N SER A 71 -5.28 9.85 -3.85
CA SER A 71 -4.78 11.23 -3.85
C SER A 71 -3.38 11.37 -4.43
N PHE A 72 -2.49 10.39 -4.24
CA PHE A 72 -1.13 10.45 -4.75
C PHE A 72 -1.11 10.52 -6.30
N ALA A 73 -0.29 11.42 -6.86
CA ALA A 73 -0.20 11.67 -8.30
C ALA A 73 -1.56 11.96 -9.00
N GLY A 74 -2.51 12.55 -8.26
CA GLY A 74 -3.88 12.81 -8.74
C GLY A 74 -4.79 11.58 -8.78
N GLY A 75 -4.31 10.46 -8.25
CA GLY A 75 -4.96 9.15 -8.27
C GLY A 75 -4.15 8.15 -9.09
N LEU A 76 -3.84 7.01 -8.49
CA LEU A 76 -3.09 5.91 -9.10
C LEU A 76 -4.03 4.83 -9.61
N THR A 77 -3.87 4.47 -10.89
CA THR A 77 -4.57 3.35 -11.53
C THR A 77 -3.62 2.18 -11.72
N PRO A 78 -3.93 0.96 -11.24
CA PRO A 78 -3.04 -0.19 -11.40
C PRO A 78 -2.94 -0.61 -12.87
N LEU A 79 -1.72 -0.75 -13.37
CA LEU A 79 -1.44 -1.18 -14.75
C LEU A 79 -1.03 -2.65 -14.82
N LYS A 80 -0.05 -3.05 -13.99
CA LYS A 80 0.60 -4.36 -14.13
C LYS A 80 1.21 -4.84 -12.82
N ARG A 81 0.88 -6.09 -12.46
CA ARG A 81 1.64 -6.86 -11.47
C ARG A 81 2.91 -7.42 -12.11
N GLY A 82 4.02 -7.34 -11.40
CA GLY A 82 5.28 -7.97 -11.75
C GLY A 82 5.92 -8.63 -10.53
N GLY A 83 7.21 -8.90 -10.66
CA GLY A 83 7.97 -9.61 -9.64
C GLY A 83 8.22 -11.07 -10.01
N GLY A 84 9.32 -11.61 -9.50
CA GLY A 84 9.78 -12.97 -9.79
C GLY A 84 9.62 -13.90 -8.60
N PHE A 85 10.71 -14.60 -8.28
CA PHE A 85 10.85 -15.52 -7.14
C PHE A 85 11.33 -14.85 -5.85
N GLN A 86 11.38 -13.52 -5.80
CA GLN A 86 11.96 -12.77 -4.66
C GLN A 86 11.10 -11.58 -4.28
N THR A 87 10.72 -10.71 -5.21
CA THR A 87 9.95 -9.50 -4.88
C THR A 87 8.64 -9.46 -5.64
N LYS A 88 7.62 -8.82 -5.05
CA LYS A 88 6.35 -8.49 -5.71
C LYS A 88 6.43 -7.04 -6.17
N SER A 89 6.06 -6.75 -7.41
CA SER A 89 5.99 -5.37 -7.89
C SER A 89 4.63 -5.04 -8.47
N LEU A 90 4.24 -3.77 -8.38
CA LEU A 90 3.02 -3.24 -8.93
C LEU A 90 3.29 -1.90 -9.60
N ARG A 91 2.92 -1.81 -10.87
CA ARG A 91 3.02 -0.58 -11.65
C ARG A 91 1.67 0.11 -11.70
N PHE A 92 1.69 1.43 -11.56
CA PHE A 92 0.54 2.31 -11.64
C PHE A 92 0.77 3.42 -12.68
N GLU A 93 -0.33 3.98 -13.16
CA GLU A 93 -0.38 5.24 -13.89
C GLU A 93 -1.02 6.30 -13.00
N GLY A 94 -0.35 7.44 -12.85
CA GLY A 94 -0.90 8.61 -12.21
C GLY A 94 -1.68 9.48 -13.20
N LYS A 95 -2.64 10.26 -12.70
CA LYS A 95 -3.34 11.26 -13.52
C LYS A 95 -2.45 12.44 -13.93
N ASP A 96 -1.27 12.54 -13.34
CA ASP A 96 -0.19 13.42 -13.78
C ASP A 96 0.53 12.94 -15.06
N GLY A 97 0.10 11.81 -15.63
CA GLY A 97 0.66 11.23 -16.86
C GLY A 97 1.95 10.43 -16.65
N ARG A 98 2.37 10.18 -15.41
CA ARG A 98 3.60 9.44 -15.07
C ARG A 98 3.29 8.02 -14.62
N GLN A 99 4.22 7.10 -14.88
CA GLN A 99 4.14 5.73 -14.35
C GLN A 99 4.97 5.59 -13.08
N TYR A 100 4.40 4.90 -12.10
CA TYR A 100 4.99 4.65 -10.79
C TYR A 100 5.15 3.14 -10.59
N ALA A 101 6.30 2.71 -10.08
CA ALA A 101 6.56 1.31 -9.80
C ALA A 101 6.90 1.13 -8.32
N PHE A 102 6.08 0.35 -7.62
CA PHE A 102 6.31 -0.04 -6.24
C PHE A 102 6.75 -1.50 -6.17
N ARG A 103 7.60 -1.82 -5.21
CA ARG A 103 8.13 -3.18 -4.98
C ARG A 103 8.12 -3.48 -3.49
N SER A 104 7.81 -4.74 -3.13
CA SER A 104 7.95 -5.22 -1.76
C SER A 104 9.42 -5.20 -1.33
N ILE A 105 9.67 -4.76 -0.10
CA ILE A 105 10.99 -4.86 0.51
C ILE A 105 11.18 -6.28 1.06
N ASP A 106 10.20 -6.79 1.79
CA ASP A 106 10.18 -8.18 2.22
C ASP A 106 10.18 -9.10 1.00
N LYS A 107 11.12 -10.04 0.98
CA LYS A 107 11.27 -10.98 -0.12
C LYS A 107 10.43 -12.22 0.16
N ASP A 108 9.85 -12.78 -0.89
CA ASP A 108 9.00 -13.96 -0.84
C ASP A 108 9.57 -15.05 -1.76
N PRO A 109 10.39 -15.97 -1.23
CA PRO A 109 11.01 -17.07 -1.95
C PRO A 109 10.09 -18.30 -2.05
N SER A 110 8.85 -18.25 -1.54
CA SER A 110 7.94 -19.41 -1.48
C SER A 110 7.70 -20.05 -2.85
N LYS A 111 7.75 -19.27 -3.93
CA LYS A 111 7.59 -19.77 -5.30
C LYS A 111 8.70 -20.71 -5.77
N ILE A 112 9.86 -20.71 -5.10
CA ILE A 112 10.96 -21.64 -5.37
C ILE A 112 10.56 -23.05 -4.94
N LEU A 113 9.70 -23.16 -3.92
CA LEU A 113 9.29 -24.44 -3.36
C LEU A 113 8.09 -25.05 -4.12
N PRO A 114 8.02 -26.39 -4.20
CA PRO A 114 6.80 -27.11 -4.56
C PRO A 114 5.62 -26.67 -3.68
N PRO A 115 4.38 -26.64 -4.20
CA PRO A 115 3.20 -26.18 -3.45
C PRO A 115 3.06 -26.80 -2.06
N GLU A 116 3.42 -28.07 -1.92
CA GLU A 116 3.31 -28.86 -0.69
C GLU A 116 4.26 -28.37 0.43
N LEU A 117 5.34 -27.66 0.06
CA LEU A 117 6.37 -27.19 0.99
C LEU A 117 6.24 -25.71 1.36
N ARG A 118 5.35 -24.95 0.71
CA ARG A 118 5.25 -23.49 0.86
C ARG A 118 4.78 -23.05 2.25
N ASP A 119 4.08 -23.92 2.96
CA ASP A 119 3.54 -23.67 4.30
C ASP A 119 4.23 -24.55 5.36
N THR A 120 5.49 -24.93 5.10
CA THR A 120 6.29 -25.79 5.99
C THR A 120 7.56 -25.09 6.47
N LEU A 121 8.29 -25.74 7.40
CA LEU A 121 9.61 -25.28 7.86
C LEU A 121 10.62 -25.05 6.72
N ALA A 122 10.46 -25.73 5.58
CA ALA A 122 11.32 -25.51 4.43
C ALA A 122 11.23 -24.06 3.92
N LYS A 123 10.03 -23.47 3.94
CA LYS A 123 9.80 -22.06 3.57
C LYS A 123 10.42 -21.11 4.59
N ASP A 124 10.34 -21.43 5.87
CA ASP A 124 10.92 -20.59 6.93
C ASP A 124 12.45 -20.60 6.90
N ILE A 125 13.07 -21.78 6.69
CA ILE A 125 14.52 -21.89 6.51
C ILE A 125 14.95 -21.12 5.25
N LEU A 126 14.24 -21.28 4.14
CA LEU A 126 14.53 -20.55 2.91
C LEU A 126 14.36 -19.03 3.08
N GLN A 127 13.35 -18.60 3.84
CA GLN A 127 13.14 -17.20 4.18
C GLN A 127 14.31 -16.66 5.00
N ASP A 128 14.77 -17.38 6.02
CA ASP A 128 15.86 -16.97 6.92
C ASP A 128 17.15 -16.65 6.14
N GLN A 129 17.43 -17.39 5.06
CA GLN A 129 18.60 -17.16 4.20
C GLN A 129 18.60 -15.79 3.52
N ILE A 130 17.46 -15.10 3.40
CA ILE A 130 17.43 -13.73 2.85
C ILE A 130 18.24 -12.76 3.72
N SER A 131 18.31 -13.00 5.03
CA SER A 131 19.04 -12.14 5.96
C SER A 131 20.55 -12.10 5.72
N LEU A 132 21.09 -13.04 4.92
CA LEU A 132 22.49 -13.06 4.46
C LEU A 132 22.86 -11.87 3.56
N ALA A 133 21.89 -11.25 2.89
CA ALA A 133 22.10 -10.12 1.99
C ALA A 133 21.81 -8.78 2.67
N HIS A 134 22.45 -7.70 2.18
CA HIS A 134 22.20 -6.30 2.59
C HIS A 134 21.70 -5.46 1.41
#